data_AF-A0A9E2XYD1-F1
#
_entry.id   AF-A0A9E2XYD1-F1
#
_cell.length_a   1.000
_cell.length_b   1.000
_cell.length_c   1.000
_cell.angle_alpha   90.00
_cell.angle_beta   90.00
_cell.angle_gamma   90.00
#
_symmetry.space_group_name_H-M   'P 1'
#
loop_
_entity.id
_entity.type
_entity.pdbx_description
1 polymer ?
#
loop_
_entity_poly.entity_id
_entity_poly.type
_entity_poly.pdbx_seq_one_letter_code
_entity_poly.pdbx_strand_id
1 'polypeptide(L)'
;MKGEIVFPNNIKELRLRKQLTQAKLGGLMKPPVGESTISKMESGERRLTNLQLADVAAILGCRPEEIPVVVSRDPSSGVLRWQKAQHEAVQHSIESGAAATGYVLAQLRKKSGKTMQQVANAIGMTLSVYHRVEMASRIIQGDEIEAVAKFYGLTTARLISMFERRTRDNLQELEKGVPPEQLLPRTPRSLLKEEAKWGRLGALERYAIRHSIRYVGPRQRPTALPVYGKIATNKDGTRRFVIDRDVMVDQVPIDQLLAANDDSFLVRNFSQRLGFLIKPGSLACVDPQTPVAMGDIAFLLRRDGSADAAVVIGDGIGPPKLKMYNPEEEIPIDDQTITVVLRIRMLILP
;
A
#
# COMPACT_ATOMS: atom_id res chain seq x y z
N MET A 1 27.82 3.22 12.43
CA MET A 1 27.17 1.89 12.54
C MET A 1 25.85 1.96 11.78
N LYS A 2 25.67 1.14 10.73
CA LYS A 2 24.38 1.05 10.00
C LYS A 2 23.39 0.24 10.86
N GLY A 3 22.16 0.69 11.00
CA GLY A 3 21.14 0.02 11.81
C GLY A 3 20.64 -1.30 11.19
N GLU A 4 19.84 -2.05 11.95
CA GLU A 4 19.10 -3.21 11.41
C GLU A 4 18.22 -2.74 10.24
N ILE A 5 18.29 -3.44 9.10
CA ILE A 5 17.46 -3.10 7.93
C ILE A 5 16.13 -3.83 8.07
N VAL A 6 15.12 -3.14 8.59
CA VAL A 6 13.79 -3.69 8.88
C VAL A 6 12.82 -3.71 7.69
N PHE A 7 13.20 -3.06 6.58
CA PHE A 7 12.44 -2.97 5.33
C PHE A 7 13.38 -2.93 4.10
N PRO A 8 13.71 -4.09 3.49
CA PRO A 8 14.52 -4.11 2.28
C PRO A 8 13.75 -3.48 1.10
N ASN A 9 14.38 -2.56 0.39
CA ASN A 9 13.74 -1.81 -0.70
C ASN A 9 14.76 -1.29 -1.72
N ASN A 10 14.26 -0.83 -2.87
CA ASN A 10 15.06 -0.24 -3.96
C ASN A 10 14.72 1.25 -4.18
N ILE A 11 14.15 1.94 -3.18
CA ILE A 11 13.70 3.35 -3.28
C ILE A 11 14.82 4.24 -3.80
N LYS A 12 16.06 4.02 -3.31
CA LYS A 12 17.23 4.79 -3.75
C LYS A 12 17.46 4.67 -5.26
N GLU A 13 17.38 3.46 -5.80
CA GLU A 13 17.59 3.22 -7.23
C GLU A 13 16.49 3.84 -8.07
N LEU A 14 15.23 3.63 -7.68
CA LEU A 14 14.05 4.21 -8.33
C LEU A 14 14.08 5.74 -8.31
N ARG A 15 14.47 6.34 -7.18
CA ARG A 15 14.63 7.79 -7.03
C ARG A 15 15.72 8.34 -7.96
N LEU A 16 16.88 7.67 -8.03
CA LEU A 16 17.97 8.11 -8.89
C LEU A 16 17.60 8.03 -10.38
N ARG A 17 16.82 7.02 -10.81
CA ARG A 17 16.28 6.94 -12.18
C ARG A 17 15.37 8.12 -12.53
N LYS A 18 14.64 8.65 -11.55
CA LYS A 18 13.82 9.87 -11.67
C LYS A 18 14.60 11.17 -11.46
N GLN A 19 15.92 11.10 -11.25
CA GLN A 19 16.81 12.24 -11.01
C GLN A 19 16.37 13.11 -9.82
N LEU A 20 15.76 12.49 -8.80
CA LEU A 20 15.30 13.20 -7.60
C LEU A 20 16.35 13.15 -6.50
N THR A 21 16.53 14.24 -5.76
CA THR A 21 17.30 14.24 -4.49
C THR A 21 16.46 13.70 -3.34
N GLN A 22 17.08 13.29 -2.23
CA GLN A 22 16.35 12.84 -1.04
C GLN A 22 15.45 13.95 -0.49
N ALA A 23 15.95 15.19 -0.43
CA ALA A 23 15.16 16.35 -0.03
C ALA A 23 13.97 16.60 -0.96
N LYS A 24 14.15 16.47 -2.29
CA LYS A 24 13.06 16.68 -3.25
C LYS A 24 11.99 15.58 -3.15
N LEU A 25 12.39 14.31 -2.98
CA LEU A 25 11.46 13.22 -2.74
C LEU A 25 10.66 13.46 -1.46
N GLY A 26 11.33 13.83 -0.37
CA GLY A 26 10.67 14.12 0.92
C GLY A 26 9.69 15.29 0.85
N GLY A 27 10.01 16.33 0.08
CA GLY A 27 9.12 17.47 -0.14
C GLY A 27 7.89 17.16 -1.02
N LEU A 28 7.95 16.11 -1.84
CA LEU A 28 6.82 15.67 -2.69
C LEU A 28 5.85 14.74 -1.94
N MET A 29 6.26 14.16 -0.80
CA MET A 29 5.43 13.27 0.00
C MET A 29 4.29 13.99 0.73
N LYS A 30 3.25 13.25 1.10
CA LYS A 30 2.06 13.72 1.82
C LYS A 30 1.83 12.91 3.11
N PRO A 31 2.05 13.50 4.30
CA PRO A 31 2.66 14.81 4.55
C PRO A 31 4.15 14.84 4.16
N PRO A 32 4.73 16.03 3.91
CA PRO A 32 6.16 16.16 3.62
C PRO A 32 7.02 15.59 4.74
N VAL A 33 8.12 14.96 4.36
CA VAL A 33 9.10 14.41 5.31
C VAL A 33 10.50 14.95 5.04
N GLY A 34 11.30 15.08 6.09
CA GLY A 34 12.68 15.56 5.96
C GLY A 34 13.60 14.57 5.25
N GLU A 35 14.71 15.08 4.72
CA GLU A 35 15.76 14.29 4.03
C GLU A 35 16.26 13.11 4.87
N SER A 36 16.47 13.32 6.17
CA SER A 36 16.90 12.26 7.09
C SER A 36 15.90 11.11 7.21
N THR A 37 14.60 11.39 7.02
CA THR A 37 13.56 10.37 7.00
C THR A 37 13.62 9.55 5.71
N ILE A 38 13.81 10.21 4.57
CA ILE A 38 14.01 9.53 3.27
C ILE A 38 15.28 8.69 3.29
N SER A 39 16.37 9.20 3.85
CA SER A 39 17.63 8.45 3.98
C SER A 39 17.44 7.15 4.77
N LYS A 40 16.66 7.18 5.88
CA LYS A 40 16.31 5.98 6.66
C LYS A 40 15.33 5.06 5.95
N MET A 41 14.44 5.58 5.12
CA MET A 41 13.55 4.78 4.27
C MET A 41 14.38 4.05 3.20
N GLU A 42 15.29 4.73 2.52
CA GLU A 42 16.17 4.17 1.49
C GLU A 42 17.17 3.16 2.02
N SER A 43 17.72 3.38 3.21
CA SER A 43 18.57 2.39 3.86
C SER A 43 17.77 1.19 4.39
N GLY A 44 16.44 1.32 4.47
CA GLY A 44 15.53 0.32 5.02
C GLY A 44 15.55 0.22 6.54
N GLU A 45 16.25 1.13 7.24
CA GLU A 45 16.20 1.29 8.69
C GLU A 45 14.81 1.74 9.18
N ARG A 46 14.01 2.33 8.27
CA ARG A 46 12.63 2.74 8.53
C ARG A 46 11.67 2.00 7.61
N ARG A 47 10.68 1.34 8.21
CA ARG A 47 9.52 0.80 7.49
C ARG A 47 8.64 1.93 6.97
N LEU A 48 8.12 1.75 5.75
CA LEU A 48 7.07 2.59 5.21
C LEU A 48 5.71 2.04 5.67
N THR A 49 4.79 2.94 5.98
CA THR A 49 3.36 2.60 6.09
C THR A 49 2.78 2.36 4.69
N ASN A 50 1.61 1.73 4.59
CA ASN A 50 0.95 1.50 3.30
C ASN A 50 0.68 2.82 2.55
N LEU A 51 0.30 3.89 3.28
CA LEU A 51 0.10 5.22 2.71
C LEU A 51 1.41 5.80 2.17
N GLN A 52 2.49 5.73 2.95
CA GLN A 52 3.81 6.20 2.51
C GLN A 52 4.36 5.38 1.33
N LEU A 53 4.10 4.07 1.30
CA LEU A 53 4.50 3.20 0.21
C LEU A 53 3.79 3.58 -1.09
N ALA A 54 2.47 3.78 -1.03
CA ALA A 54 1.67 4.21 -2.17
C ALA A 54 2.09 5.59 -2.68
N ASP A 55 2.35 6.53 -1.77
CA ASP A 55 2.78 7.88 -2.10
C ASP A 55 4.17 7.91 -2.74
N VAL A 56 5.15 7.19 -2.17
CA VAL A 56 6.48 7.03 -2.77
C VAL A 56 6.39 6.36 -4.15
N ALA A 57 5.54 5.33 -4.30
CA ALA A 57 5.32 4.68 -5.60
C ALA A 57 4.77 5.64 -6.65
N ALA A 58 3.77 6.45 -6.27
CA ALA A 58 3.18 7.46 -7.13
C ALA A 58 4.22 8.52 -7.58
N ILE A 59 5.02 9.05 -6.64
CA ILE A 59 6.07 10.04 -6.94
C ILE A 59 7.14 9.44 -7.86
N LEU A 60 7.53 8.19 -7.62
CA LEU A 60 8.54 7.49 -8.40
C LEU A 60 8.00 6.90 -9.71
N GLY A 61 6.68 6.99 -9.95
CA GLY A 61 6.03 6.46 -11.14
C GLY A 61 6.24 4.96 -11.32
N CYS A 62 6.23 4.23 -10.21
CA CYS A 62 6.41 2.77 -10.18
C CYS A 62 5.29 2.13 -9.37
N ARG A 63 5.26 0.80 -9.36
CA ARG A 63 4.25 0.04 -8.63
C ARG A 63 4.65 -0.09 -7.17
N PRO A 64 3.71 -0.11 -6.21
CA PRO A 64 4.05 -0.34 -4.81
C PRO A 64 4.80 -1.66 -4.59
N GLU A 65 4.52 -2.71 -5.36
CA GLU A 65 5.24 -3.99 -5.32
C GLU A 65 6.65 -3.95 -5.93
N GLU A 66 7.01 -2.88 -6.63
CA GLU A 66 8.35 -2.68 -7.16
C GLU A 66 9.29 -2.08 -6.13
N ILE A 67 8.77 -1.51 -5.04
CA ILE A 67 9.57 -0.87 -3.99
C ILE A 67 10.21 -1.89 -3.03
N PRO A 68 9.46 -2.84 -2.42
CA PRO A 68 10.06 -3.88 -1.59
C PRO A 68 10.97 -4.76 -2.43
N VAL A 69 12.15 -5.06 -1.89
CA VAL A 69 13.06 -6.03 -2.50
C VAL A 69 12.61 -7.43 -2.11
N VAL A 70 12.36 -8.26 -3.12
CA VAL A 70 12.02 -9.67 -2.95
C VAL A 70 13.18 -10.51 -3.46
N VAL A 71 13.77 -11.35 -2.61
CA VAL A 71 15.01 -12.07 -2.92
C VAL A 71 14.84 -13.00 -4.12
N SER A 72 13.67 -13.62 -4.26
CA SER A 72 13.34 -14.49 -5.40
C SER A 72 13.10 -13.74 -6.71
N ARG A 73 12.69 -12.46 -6.65
CA ARG A 73 12.36 -11.66 -7.84
C ARG A 73 13.53 -10.79 -8.30
N ASP A 74 14.34 -10.32 -7.37
CA ASP A 74 15.31 -9.25 -7.60
C ASP A 74 16.75 -9.76 -7.32
N PRO A 75 17.37 -10.59 -8.19
CA PRO A 75 18.73 -11.09 -7.98
C PRO A 75 19.83 -10.03 -8.26
N SER A 76 19.49 -8.75 -8.22
CA SER A 76 20.38 -7.67 -8.65
C SER A 76 21.59 -7.50 -7.71
N SER A 77 22.63 -6.84 -8.21
CA SER A 77 23.80 -6.47 -7.42
C SER A 77 23.46 -5.61 -6.19
N GLY A 78 22.33 -4.88 -6.22
CA GLY A 78 21.79 -4.15 -5.07
C GLY A 78 21.32 -5.06 -3.94
N VAL A 79 20.66 -6.18 -4.28
CA VAL A 79 20.17 -7.15 -3.30
C VAL A 79 21.31 -7.94 -2.66
N LEU A 80 22.32 -8.31 -3.45
CA LEU A 80 23.54 -8.93 -2.93
C LEU A 80 24.29 -8.00 -1.96
N ARG A 81 24.39 -6.71 -2.28
CA ARG A 81 24.96 -5.70 -1.38
C ARG A 81 24.18 -5.56 -0.08
N TRP A 82 22.85 -5.66 -0.16
CA TRP A 82 21.98 -5.64 1.03
C TRP A 82 22.22 -6.86 1.92
N GLN A 83 22.24 -8.06 1.34
CA GLN A 83 22.51 -9.30 2.07
C GLN A 83 23.87 -9.25 2.74
N LYS A 84 24.91 -8.81 2.02
CA LYS A 84 26.25 -8.64 2.56
C LYS A 84 26.26 -7.65 3.73
N ALA A 85 25.66 -6.47 3.56
CA ALA A 85 25.58 -5.47 4.62
C ALA A 85 24.80 -5.95 5.86
N GLN A 86 23.78 -6.81 5.69
CA GLN A 86 23.08 -7.43 6.81
C GLN A 86 23.97 -8.43 7.56
N HIS A 87 24.67 -9.33 6.85
CA HIS A 87 25.58 -10.28 7.49
C HIS A 87 26.73 -9.53 8.20
N GLU A 88 27.32 -8.52 7.57
CA GLU A 88 28.36 -7.68 8.19
C GLU A 88 27.87 -6.99 9.46
N ALA A 89 26.65 -6.43 9.45
CA ALA A 89 26.07 -5.78 10.63
C ALA A 89 25.84 -6.76 11.78
N VAL A 90 25.37 -7.98 11.47
CA VAL A 90 25.18 -9.04 12.47
C VAL A 90 26.51 -9.47 13.04
N GLN A 91 27.49 -9.74 12.18
CA GLN A 91 28.82 -10.15 12.60
C GLN A 91 29.47 -9.09 13.50
N HIS A 92 29.44 -7.82 13.09
CA HIS A 92 29.93 -6.71 13.90
C HIS A 92 29.19 -6.62 15.26
N SER A 93 27.89 -6.89 15.31
CA SER A 93 27.14 -6.88 16.57
C SER A 93 27.61 -7.96 17.56
N ILE A 94 28.10 -9.09 17.05
CA ILE A 94 28.63 -10.16 17.89
C ILE A 94 30.04 -9.80 18.34
N GLU A 95 30.90 -9.40 17.41
CA GLU A 95 32.30 -9.03 17.68
C GLU A 95 32.39 -7.85 18.66
N SER A 96 31.51 -6.86 18.54
CA SER A 96 31.44 -5.71 19.46
C SER A 96 30.80 -6.02 20.83
N GLY A 97 30.25 -7.22 21.03
CA GLY A 97 29.53 -7.58 22.26
C GLY A 97 28.12 -6.99 22.38
N ALA A 98 27.62 -6.27 21.37
CA ALA A 98 26.26 -5.73 21.35
C ALA A 98 25.20 -6.85 21.42
N ALA A 99 25.43 -7.97 20.72
CA ALA A 99 24.57 -9.15 20.73
C ALA A 99 24.50 -9.80 22.12
N ALA A 100 25.66 -9.92 22.78
CA ALA A 100 25.77 -10.46 24.13
C ALA A 100 25.04 -9.57 25.14
N THR A 101 25.23 -8.26 25.03
CA THR A 101 24.53 -7.25 25.84
C THR A 101 23.01 -7.37 25.68
N GLY A 102 22.51 -7.30 24.44
CA GLY A 102 21.08 -7.41 24.16
C GLY A 102 20.47 -8.70 24.68
N TYR A 103 21.21 -9.82 24.60
CA TYR A 103 20.81 -11.11 25.19
C TYR A 103 20.68 -11.07 26.69
N VAL A 104 21.71 -10.63 27.40
CA VAL A 104 21.70 -10.57 28.86
C VAL A 104 20.57 -9.68 29.35
N LEU A 105 20.37 -8.52 28.74
CA LEU A 105 19.29 -7.60 29.11
C LEU A 105 17.91 -8.20 28.85
N ALA A 106 17.71 -8.86 27.71
CA ALA A 106 16.46 -9.54 27.41
C ALA A 106 16.15 -10.67 28.41
N GLN A 107 17.17 -11.42 28.86
CA GLN A 107 17.01 -12.47 29.88
C GLN A 107 16.68 -11.89 31.26
N LEU A 108 17.41 -10.85 31.69
CA LEU A 108 17.12 -10.14 32.95
C LEU A 108 15.69 -9.60 32.97
N ARG A 109 15.27 -8.97 31.88
CA ARG A 109 13.91 -8.45 31.72
C ARG A 109 12.85 -9.55 31.79
N LYS A 110 13.07 -10.68 31.10
CA LYS A 110 12.14 -11.84 31.14
C LYS A 110 12.05 -12.44 32.54
N LYS A 111 13.20 -12.69 33.19
CA LYS A 111 13.28 -13.29 34.53
C LYS A 111 12.60 -12.43 35.59
N SER A 112 12.65 -11.11 35.43
CA SER A 112 12.02 -10.14 36.34
C SER A 112 10.57 -9.79 35.96
N GLY A 113 10.01 -10.40 34.91
CA GLY A 113 8.64 -10.14 34.46
C GLY A 113 8.39 -8.71 33.96
N LYS A 114 9.43 -8.00 33.51
CA LYS A 114 9.34 -6.59 33.10
C LYS A 114 9.06 -6.43 31.60
N THR A 115 8.37 -5.36 31.23
CA THR A 115 8.21 -4.94 29.82
C THR A 115 9.38 -4.05 29.38
N MET A 116 9.65 -3.96 28.08
CA MET A 116 10.68 -3.05 27.56
C MET A 116 10.42 -1.60 27.96
N GLN A 117 9.15 -1.19 28.02
CA GLN A 117 8.77 0.15 28.44
C GLN A 117 9.13 0.42 29.91
N GLN A 118 8.89 -0.55 30.80
CA GLN A 118 9.22 -0.41 32.22
C GLN A 118 10.73 -0.26 32.42
N VAL A 119 11.55 -1.04 31.71
CA VAL A 119 13.01 -0.92 31.81
C VAL A 119 13.46 0.42 31.25
N ALA A 120 12.99 0.79 30.05
CA ALA A 120 13.34 2.06 29.41
C ALA A 120 13.03 3.26 30.33
N ASN A 121 11.83 3.31 30.90
CA ASN A 121 11.43 4.38 31.81
C ASN A 121 12.33 4.42 33.06
N ALA A 122 12.68 3.26 33.63
CA ALA A 122 13.48 3.20 34.85
C ALA A 122 14.92 3.66 34.68
N ILE A 123 15.48 3.52 33.47
CA ILE A 123 16.86 3.92 33.15
C ILE A 123 16.94 5.25 32.40
N GLY A 124 15.82 5.99 32.29
CA GLY A 124 15.78 7.29 31.62
C GLY A 124 15.90 7.24 30.09
N MET A 125 15.57 6.10 29.47
CA MET A 125 15.58 5.92 28.01
C MET A 125 14.19 5.96 27.41
N THR A 126 14.11 6.38 26.14
CA THR A 126 12.90 6.12 25.34
C THR A 126 12.80 4.64 24.98
N LEU A 127 11.57 4.15 24.80
CA LEU A 127 11.32 2.77 24.35
C LEU A 127 12.12 2.43 23.09
N SER A 128 12.17 3.34 22.11
CA SER A 128 12.88 3.13 20.85
C SER A 128 14.40 3.01 21.02
N VAL A 129 14.99 3.73 21.98
CA VAL A 129 16.42 3.61 22.28
C VAL A 129 16.70 2.27 22.95
N TYR A 130 15.94 1.92 23.99
CA TYR A 130 16.10 0.67 24.70
C TYR A 130 15.84 -0.56 23.80
N HIS A 131 14.83 -0.48 22.92
CA HIS A 131 14.56 -1.51 21.92
C HIS A 131 15.79 -1.77 21.03
N ARG A 132 16.47 -0.71 20.55
CA ARG A 132 17.67 -0.86 19.70
C ARG A 132 18.84 -1.53 20.42
N VAL A 133 18.97 -1.31 21.73
CA VAL A 133 19.96 -1.99 22.58
C VAL A 133 19.64 -3.48 22.69
N GLU A 134 18.40 -3.85 23.04
CA GLU A 134 18.01 -5.27 23.11
C GLU A 134 18.10 -6.00 21.75
N MET A 135 17.91 -5.28 20.63
CA MET A 135 18.09 -5.82 19.27
C MET A 135 19.55 -5.82 18.80
N ALA A 136 20.52 -5.49 19.65
CA ALA A 136 21.96 -5.46 19.31
C ALA A 136 22.34 -4.49 18.18
N SER A 137 21.43 -3.57 17.83
CA SER A 137 21.64 -2.54 16.81
C SER A 137 22.27 -1.25 17.37
N ARG A 138 22.44 -1.19 18.70
CA ARG A 138 23.10 -0.11 19.42
C ARG A 138 23.86 -0.69 20.61
N ILE A 139 25.09 -0.22 20.80
CA ILE A 139 25.89 -0.49 22.00
C ILE A 139 25.41 0.41 23.15
N ILE A 140 25.28 -0.17 24.33
CA ILE A 140 24.95 0.55 25.57
C ILE A 140 26.22 1.25 26.12
N GLN A 141 26.08 2.47 26.63
CA GLN A 141 27.17 3.27 27.20
C GLN A 141 27.38 2.98 28.70
N GLY A 142 28.52 3.39 29.25
CA GLY A 142 28.89 3.04 30.64
C GLY A 142 27.91 3.56 31.70
N ASP A 143 27.48 4.81 31.58
CA ASP A 143 26.45 5.45 32.40
C ASP A 143 25.09 4.73 32.29
N GLU A 144 24.74 4.30 31.08
CA GLU A 144 23.53 3.53 30.82
C GLU A 144 23.60 2.11 31.46
N ILE A 145 24.77 1.48 31.50
CA ILE A 145 24.98 0.19 32.18
C ILE A 145 24.78 0.33 33.68
N GLU A 146 25.28 1.42 34.29
CA GLU A 146 25.12 1.68 35.71
C GLU A 146 23.64 1.84 36.09
N ALA A 147 22.89 2.60 35.30
CA ALA A 147 21.44 2.76 35.50
C ALA A 147 20.69 1.43 35.42
N VAL A 148 21.05 0.57 34.46
CA VAL A 148 20.47 -0.77 34.31
C VAL A 148 20.83 -1.67 35.51
N ALA A 149 22.10 -1.66 35.93
CA ALA A 149 22.56 -2.46 37.06
C ALA A 149 21.79 -2.08 38.34
N LYS A 150 21.66 -0.77 38.61
CA LYS A 150 20.88 -0.24 39.72
C LYS A 150 19.42 -0.69 39.67
N PHE A 151 18.77 -0.62 38.50
CA PHE A 151 17.37 -1.04 38.36
C PHE A 151 17.15 -2.52 38.67
N TYR A 152 18.09 -3.39 38.32
CA TYR A 152 18.00 -4.83 38.60
C TYR A 152 18.61 -5.25 39.95
N GLY A 153 19.07 -4.30 40.77
CA GLY A 153 19.72 -4.61 42.05
C GLY A 153 21.04 -5.36 41.91
N LEU A 154 21.78 -5.10 40.82
CA LEU A 154 23.09 -5.68 40.53
C LEU A 154 24.18 -4.61 40.68
N THR A 155 25.41 -5.06 40.95
CA THR A 155 26.57 -4.18 40.80
C THR A 155 26.91 -4.03 39.32
N THR A 156 27.42 -2.86 38.92
CA THR A 156 27.89 -2.60 37.55
C THR A 156 28.91 -3.66 37.09
N ALA A 157 29.86 -4.01 37.96
CA ALA A 157 30.85 -5.05 37.71
C ALA A 157 30.20 -6.43 37.45
N ARG A 158 29.15 -6.79 38.20
CA ARG A 158 28.43 -8.04 37.99
C ARG A 158 27.75 -8.07 36.62
N LEU A 159 27.10 -6.98 36.23
CA LEU A 159 26.43 -6.88 34.94
C LEU A 159 27.43 -6.95 33.76
N ILE A 160 28.56 -6.24 33.88
CA ILE A 160 29.66 -6.30 32.88
C ILE A 160 30.20 -7.73 32.76
N SER A 161 30.44 -8.43 33.87
CA SER A 161 30.93 -9.81 33.84
C SER A 161 29.97 -10.77 33.11
N MET A 162 28.66 -10.50 33.18
CA MET A 162 27.66 -11.28 32.44
C MET A 162 27.74 -11.00 30.94
N PHE A 163 27.95 -9.74 30.53
CA PHE A 163 28.17 -9.38 29.14
C PHE A 163 29.44 -10.03 28.59
N GLU A 164 30.57 -9.89 29.28
CA GLU A 164 31.86 -10.47 28.87
C GLU A 164 31.83 -11.99 28.75
N ARG A 165 31.19 -12.67 29.71
CA ARG A 165 30.99 -14.12 29.63
C ARG A 165 30.21 -14.49 28.37
N ARG A 166 29.09 -13.82 28.11
CA ARG A 166 28.27 -14.12 26.93
C ARG A 166 28.97 -13.75 25.62
N THR A 167 29.79 -12.71 25.60
CA THR A 167 30.62 -12.36 24.44
C THR A 167 31.61 -13.48 24.14
N ARG A 168 32.32 -14.00 25.14
CA ARG A 168 33.23 -15.14 24.96
C ARG A 168 32.50 -16.38 24.43
N ASP A 169 31.34 -16.70 25.00
CA ASP A 169 30.53 -17.83 24.53
C ASP A 169 30.14 -17.65 23.04
N ASN A 170 29.68 -16.45 22.66
CA ASN A 170 29.32 -16.16 21.27
C ASN A 170 30.51 -16.28 20.31
N LEU A 171 31.70 -15.80 20.70
CA LEU A 171 32.91 -15.90 19.89
C LEU A 171 33.34 -17.36 19.69
N GLN A 172 33.26 -18.19 20.73
CA GLN A 172 33.56 -19.62 20.62
C GLN A 172 32.58 -20.35 19.69
N GLU A 173 31.29 -20.01 19.73
CA GLU A 173 30.31 -20.59 18.81
C GLU A 173 30.52 -20.13 17.36
N LEU A 174 30.95 -18.89 17.14
CA LEU A 174 31.37 -18.42 15.82
C LEU A 174 32.57 -19.20 15.28
N GLU A 175 33.58 -19.46 16.11
CA GLU A 175 34.75 -20.28 15.74
C GLU A 175 34.37 -21.71 15.36
N LYS A 176 33.32 -22.26 15.99
CA LYS A 176 32.75 -23.58 15.66
C LYS A 176 31.90 -23.58 14.38
N GLY A 177 31.74 -22.43 13.72
CA GLY A 177 30.97 -22.29 12.48
C GLY A 177 29.45 -22.16 12.70
N VAL A 178 28.99 -21.83 13.91
CA VAL A 178 27.58 -21.52 14.15
C VAL A 178 27.20 -20.23 13.41
N PRO A 179 26.11 -20.22 12.63
CA PRO A 179 25.69 -19.02 11.92
C PRO A 179 25.44 -17.85 12.89
N PRO A 180 25.99 -16.65 12.61
CA PRO A 180 25.87 -15.46 13.45
C PRO A 180 24.42 -15.15 13.88
N GLU A 181 23.44 -15.43 13.03
CA GLU A 181 22.03 -15.13 13.25
C GLU A 181 21.42 -15.96 14.39
N GLN A 182 22.01 -17.11 14.72
CA GLN A 182 21.57 -17.98 15.81
C GLN A 182 22.06 -17.51 17.18
N LEU A 183 23.09 -16.65 17.20
CA LEU A 183 23.70 -16.14 18.43
C LEU A 183 23.03 -14.87 18.95
N LEU A 184 22.09 -14.32 18.16
CA LEU A 184 21.34 -13.12 18.49
C LEU A 184 20.22 -13.40 19.51
N PRO A 185 19.91 -12.43 20.39
CA PRO A 185 18.85 -12.57 21.39
C PRO A 185 17.45 -12.74 20.79
N ARG A 186 17.27 -12.18 19.60
CA ARG A 186 16.15 -12.41 18.70
C ARG A 186 16.71 -12.38 17.30
N THR A 187 16.27 -13.28 16.45
CA THR A 187 16.56 -13.21 15.02
C THR A 187 15.96 -11.92 14.47
N PRO A 188 16.77 -11.02 13.87
CA PRO A 188 16.30 -9.83 13.17
C PRO A 188 15.20 -10.21 12.19
N ARG A 189 14.16 -9.39 12.09
CA ARG A 189 13.04 -9.70 11.17
C ARG A 189 13.52 -9.77 9.72
N SER A 190 14.60 -9.07 9.41
CA SER A 190 15.28 -9.07 8.12
C SER A 190 15.92 -10.41 7.74
N LEU A 191 16.27 -11.24 8.73
CA LEU A 191 17.00 -12.51 8.56
C LEU A 191 16.09 -13.75 8.65
N LEU A 192 14.82 -13.57 8.98
CA LEU A 192 13.84 -14.66 8.87
C LEU A 192 13.76 -15.14 7.41
N LYS A 193 13.78 -16.46 7.17
CA LYS A 193 13.51 -17.04 5.84
C LYS A 193 12.11 -16.60 5.36
N GLU A 194 11.89 -16.47 4.05
CA GLU A 194 10.62 -15.94 3.50
C GLU A 194 9.39 -16.62 4.13
N GLU A 195 9.38 -17.94 4.25
CA GLU A 195 8.30 -18.70 4.88
C GLU A 195 8.02 -18.29 6.34
N ALA A 196 9.06 -17.97 7.11
CA ALA A 196 8.94 -17.50 8.50
C ALA A 196 8.61 -16.00 8.59
N LYS A 197 8.99 -15.19 7.59
CA LYS A 197 8.55 -13.78 7.43
C LYS A 197 7.05 -13.69 7.18
N TRP A 198 6.52 -14.58 6.34
CA TRP A 198 5.10 -14.61 5.95
C TRP A 198 4.22 -15.47 6.88
N GLY A 199 4.81 -16.41 7.62
CA GLY A 199 4.11 -17.35 8.50
C GLY A 199 3.45 -16.72 9.73
N ARG A 200 3.92 -15.53 10.15
CA ARG A 200 3.37 -14.78 11.30
C ARG A 200 2.34 -13.71 10.95
N LEU A 201 2.00 -13.54 9.68
CA LEU A 201 0.89 -12.68 9.25
C LEU A 201 -0.43 -13.43 9.47
N GLY A 202 -1.42 -12.77 10.05
CA GLY A 202 -2.74 -13.33 10.30
C GLY A 202 -3.41 -13.80 9.00
N ALA A 203 -4.40 -14.70 9.07
CA ALA A 203 -5.11 -15.20 7.89
C ALA A 203 -5.68 -14.06 7.02
N LEU A 204 -6.17 -12.99 7.67
CA LEU A 204 -6.64 -11.75 7.04
C LEU A 204 -5.53 -10.93 6.38
N GLU A 205 -4.32 -10.87 6.95
CA GLU A 205 -3.17 -10.17 6.34
C GLU A 205 -2.60 -10.97 5.16
N ARG A 206 -2.59 -12.31 5.24
CA ARG A 206 -2.24 -13.17 4.10
C ARG A 206 -3.27 -13.08 2.99
N TYR A 207 -4.56 -13.00 3.34
CA TYR A 207 -5.66 -12.74 2.42
C TYR A 207 -5.52 -11.35 1.78
N ALA A 208 -5.24 -10.31 2.58
CA ALA A 208 -5.03 -8.95 2.09
C ALA A 208 -3.76 -8.82 1.22
N ILE A 209 -2.67 -9.52 1.50
CA ILE A 209 -1.49 -9.44 0.62
C ILE A 209 -1.70 -10.25 -0.67
N ARG A 210 -2.43 -11.37 -0.62
CA ARG A 210 -2.80 -12.15 -1.81
C ARG A 210 -3.93 -11.53 -2.65
N HIS A 211 -4.80 -10.71 -2.05
CA HIS A 211 -5.99 -10.16 -2.72
C HIS A 211 -6.08 -8.64 -2.76
N SER A 212 -5.45 -7.91 -1.84
CA SER A 212 -5.32 -6.44 -1.85
C SER A 212 -4.12 -5.94 -2.64
N ILE A 213 -3.23 -6.84 -3.12
CA ILE A 213 -2.36 -6.58 -4.28
C ILE A 213 -3.01 -7.23 -5.51
N ARG A 214 -4.31 -6.98 -5.73
CA ARG A 214 -4.75 -6.77 -7.11
C ARG A 214 -4.33 -5.37 -7.49
N TYR A 215 -3.12 -5.32 -8.02
CA TYR A 215 -2.67 -4.24 -8.86
C TYR A 215 -3.71 -4.02 -9.97
N VAL A 216 -4.51 -2.95 -9.86
CA VAL A 216 -5.00 -2.27 -11.07
C VAL A 216 -3.78 -1.53 -11.59
N GLY A 217 -3.40 -1.80 -12.84
CA GLY A 217 -2.27 -1.18 -13.51
C GLY A 217 -2.18 0.32 -13.30
N PRO A 218 -1.03 0.96 -13.60
CA PRO A 218 -1.09 2.39 -13.87
C PRO A 218 -1.78 2.43 -15.23
N ARG A 219 -3.11 2.52 -15.26
CA ARG A 219 -3.78 2.69 -16.55
C ARG A 219 -3.08 3.88 -17.18
N GLN A 220 -2.43 3.64 -18.32
CA GLN A 220 -2.04 4.72 -19.19
C GLN A 220 -3.28 5.59 -19.27
N ARG A 221 -3.20 6.86 -18.86
CA ARG A 221 -4.30 7.79 -19.08
C ARG A 221 -4.73 7.55 -20.52
N PRO A 222 -5.96 7.08 -20.78
CA PRO A 222 -6.30 6.65 -22.11
C PRO A 222 -6.06 7.84 -23.04
N THR A 223 -5.34 7.67 -24.14
CA THR A 223 -5.23 8.74 -25.13
C THR A 223 -6.58 8.98 -25.82
N ALA A 224 -7.45 7.97 -25.79
CA ALA A 224 -8.84 8.04 -26.22
C ALA A 224 -9.76 7.23 -25.31
N LEU A 225 -11.00 7.67 -25.14
CA LEU A 225 -12.06 6.92 -24.48
C LEU A 225 -12.81 6.04 -25.48
N PRO A 226 -13.08 4.77 -25.13
CA PRO A 226 -13.96 3.92 -25.93
C PRO A 226 -15.40 4.43 -25.86
N VAL A 227 -16.07 4.38 -27.01
CA VAL A 227 -17.50 4.66 -27.16
C VAL A 227 -18.26 3.35 -27.25
N TYR A 228 -19.27 3.22 -26.41
CA TYR A 228 -20.21 2.10 -26.39
C TYR A 228 -21.61 2.60 -26.69
N GLY A 229 -22.54 1.67 -26.91
CA GLY A 229 -23.92 2.00 -27.25
C GLY A 229 -24.19 1.80 -28.73
N LYS A 230 -25.09 0.87 -29.03
CA LYS A 230 -25.53 0.58 -30.39
C LYS A 230 -27.03 0.29 -30.41
N ILE A 231 -27.61 0.33 -31.59
CA ILE A 231 -28.95 -0.19 -31.82
C ILE A 231 -28.81 -1.68 -32.20
N ALA A 232 -29.36 -2.56 -31.39
CA ALA A 232 -29.44 -3.99 -31.68
C ALA A 232 -30.83 -4.33 -32.25
N THR A 233 -30.88 -5.17 -33.27
CA THR A 233 -32.12 -5.69 -33.84
C THR A 233 -32.40 -7.06 -33.24
N ASN A 234 -33.55 -7.22 -32.59
CA ASN A 234 -34.01 -8.52 -32.08
C ASN A 234 -34.44 -9.44 -33.23
N LYS A 235 -34.59 -10.74 -32.92
CA LYS A 235 -35.07 -11.74 -33.88
C LYS A 235 -36.45 -11.38 -34.48
N ASP A 236 -37.24 -10.61 -33.75
CA ASP A 236 -38.57 -10.13 -34.15
C ASP A 236 -38.54 -8.81 -34.96
N GLY A 237 -37.37 -8.33 -35.36
CA GLY A 237 -37.19 -7.09 -36.14
C GLY A 237 -37.27 -5.79 -35.33
N THR A 238 -37.57 -5.87 -34.03
CA THR A 238 -37.62 -4.71 -33.13
C THR A 238 -36.21 -4.19 -32.82
N ARG A 239 -36.02 -2.87 -32.90
CA ARG A 239 -34.75 -2.19 -32.62
C ARG A 239 -34.72 -1.72 -31.17
N ARG A 240 -33.66 -2.04 -30.44
CA ARG A 240 -33.45 -1.62 -29.05
C ARG A 240 -32.08 -0.99 -28.84
N PHE A 241 -32.03 0.01 -27.99
CA PHE A 241 -30.77 0.58 -27.52
C PHE A 241 -30.13 -0.38 -26.53
N VAL A 242 -28.85 -0.68 -26.75
CA VAL A 242 -28.06 -1.59 -25.90
C VAL A 242 -26.71 -0.95 -25.61
N ILE A 243 -26.31 -0.99 -24.34
CA ILE A 243 -24.96 -0.63 -23.89
C ILE A 243 -24.23 -1.92 -23.56
N ASP A 244 -23.41 -2.37 -24.49
CA ASP A 244 -22.55 -3.54 -24.35
C ASP A 244 -21.11 -3.06 -24.19
N ARG A 245 -20.50 -3.34 -23.04
CA ARG A 245 -19.14 -2.91 -22.71
C ARG A 245 -18.05 -3.78 -23.34
N ASP A 246 -18.44 -4.93 -23.90
CA ASP A 246 -17.51 -5.84 -24.60
C ASP A 246 -17.40 -5.50 -26.09
N VAL A 247 -18.35 -4.71 -26.62
CA VAL A 247 -18.40 -4.31 -28.03
C VAL A 247 -18.20 -2.80 -28.17
N MET A 248 -16.94 -2.40 -28.32
CA MET A 248 -16.57 -1.01 -28.62
C MET A 248 -17.02 -0.62 -30.03
N VAL A 249 -17.65 0.54 -30.14
CA VAL A 249 -18.22 1.06 -31.40
C VAL A 249 -17.33 2.12 -32.04
N ASP A 250 -16.65 2.93 -31.22
CA ASP A 250 -15.80 4.05 -31.66
C ASP A 250 -14.79 4.43 -30.56
N GLN A 251 -13.90 5.39 -30.82
CA GLN A 251 -12.99 5.97 -29.83
C GLN A 251 -12.87 7.49 -30.01
N VAL A 252 -12.87 8.24 -28.89
CA VAL A 252 -12.73 9.71 -28.90
C VAL A 252 -11.50 10.13 -28.10
N PRO A 253 -10.58 10.93 -28.68
CA PRO A 253 -9.41 11.46 -27.97
C PRO A 253 -9.75 12.22 -26.66
N ILE A 254 -8.96 12.00 -25.60
CA ILE A 254 -9.20 12.60 -24.27
C ILE A 254 -8.89 14.09 -24.20
N ASP A 255 -7.99 14.60 -25.04
CA ASP A 255 -7.67 16.03 -25.13
C ASP A 255 -8.88 16.91 -25.47
N GLN A 256 -9.94 16.31 -26.02
CA GLN A 256 -11.21 16.97 -26.29
C GLN A 256 -12.18 16.97 -25.09
N LEU A 257 -11.83 16.33 -23.96
CA LEU A 257 -12.71 16.12 -22.81
C LEU A 257 -12.11 16.67 -21.51
N LEU A 258 -12.83 17.62 -20.91
CA LEU A 258 -12.46 18.17 -19.60
C LEU A 258 -12.67 17.10 -18.51
N ALA A 259 -11.58 16.56 -17.99
CA ALA A 259 -11.53 15.78 -16.74
C ALA A 259 -12.33 14.46 -16.72
N ALA A 260 -12.05 13.54 -17.66
CA ALA A 260 -12.48 12.15 -17.52
C ALA A 260 -11.62 11.41 -16.46
N ASN A 261 -12.28 10.64 -15.57
CA ASN A 261 -11.59 9.71 -14.65
C ASN A 261 -11.14 8.45 -15.41
N ASP A 262 -10.13 7.72 -14.91
CA ASP A 262 -9.50 6.56 -15.57
C ASP A 262 -10.43 5.34 -15.83
N ASP A 263 -11.63 5.33 -15.25
CA ASP A 263 -12.69 4.32 -15.44
C ASP A 263 -13.89 4.81 -16.28
N SER A 264 -13.86 6.07 -16.72
CA SER A 264 -14.95 6.66 -17.48
C SER A 264 -14.98 6.09 -18.90
N PHE A 265 -16.16 6.05 -19.51
CA PHE A 265 -16.32 5.68 -20.92
C PHE A 265 -17.41 6.53 -21.57
N LEU A 266 -17.43 6.55 -22.89
CA LEU A 266 -18.45 7.27 -23.64
C LEU A 266 -19.59 6.33 -24.02
N VAL A 267 -20.80 6.84 -23.93
CA VAL A 267 -22.00 6.18 -24.44
C VAL A 267 -22.62 7.06 -25.51
N ARG A 268 -22.80 6.50 -26.70
CA ARG A 268 -23.64 7.11 -27.74
C ARG A 268 -25.10 6.84 -27.37
N ASN A 269 -25.80 7.87 -26.92
CA ASN A 269 -27.18 7.74 -26.48
C ASN A 269 -28.10 7.47 -27.67
N PHE A 270 -28.87 6.37 -27.66
CA PHE A 270 -29.97 6.17 -28.61
C PHE A 270 -31.35 6.14 -27.92
N SER A 271 -31.40 6.36 -26.61
CA SER A 271 -32.66 6.45 -25.88
C SER A 271 -33.38 7.75 -26.23
N GLN A 272 -34.68 7.62 -26.50
CA GLN A 272 -35.59 8.75 -26.76
C GLN A 272 -36.30 9.23 -25.50
N ARG A 273 -36.10 8.53 -24.36
CA ARG A 273 -36.80 8.77 -23.09
C ARG A 273 -36.56 10.15 -22.51
N LEU A 274 -35.38 10.73 -22.79
CA LEU A 274 -34.99 12.08 -22.40
C LEU A 274 -34.69 12.98 -23.61
N GLY A 275 -35.35 12.76 -24.75
CA GLY A 275 -35.01 13.41 -26.03
C GLY A 275 -34.94 14.95 -26.00
N PHE A 276 -35.62 15.60 -25.05
CA PHE A 276 -35.56 17.04 -24.81
C PHE A 276 -34.30 17.51 -24.04
N LEU A 277 -33.70 16.65 -23.21
CA LEU A 277 -32.46 16.91 -22.47
C LEU A 277 -31.23 16.35 -23.19
N ILE A 278 -31.36 15.16 -23.76
CA ILE A 278 -30.28 14.44 -24.43
C ILE A 278 -30.82 13.92 -25.76
N LYS A 279 -30.40 14.56 -26.86
CA LYS A 279 -30.78 14.12 -28.20
C LYS A 279 -30.22 12.72 -28.49
N PRO A 280 -30.96 11.83 -29.15
CA PRO A 280 -30.40 10.61 -29.70
C PRO A 280 -29.21 10.93 -30.63
N GLY A 281 -28.13 10.16 -30.52
CA GLY A 281 -26.85 10.38 -31.17
C GLY A 281 -25.81 11.11 -30.33
N SER A 282 -26.23 11.81 -29.25
CA SER A 282 -25.31 12.55 -28.37
C SER A 282 -24.34 11.61 -27.65
N LEU A 283 -23.13 12.10 -27.37
CA LEU A 283 -22.15 11.36 -26.59
C LEU A 283 -22.26 11.77 -25.13
N ALA A 284 -22.30 10.79 -24.24
CA ALA A 284 -22.38 11.00 -22.80
C ALA A 284 -21.18 10.33 -22.13
N CYS A 285 -20.43 11.11 -21.34
CA CYS A 285 -19.37 10.58 -20.50
C CYS A 285 -19.98 9.98 -19.24
N VAL A 286 -19.75 8.69 -19.04
CA VAL A 286 -20.29 7.88 -17.95
C VAL A 286 -19.18 7.55 -16.98
N ASP A 287 -19.46 7.75 -15.70
CA ASP A 287 -18.57 7.32 -14.61
C ASP A 287 -19.22 6.15 -13.85
N PRO A 288 -18.69 4.92 -13.97
CA PRO A 288 -19.25 3.75 -13.31
C PRO A 288 -18.92 3.68 -11.81
N GLN A 289 -17.97 4.47 -11.31
CA GLN A 289 -17.54 4.43 -9.91
C GLN A 289 -18.33 5.39 -9.03
N THR A 290 -18.87 6.45 -9.62
CA THR A 290 -19.64 7.44 -8.87
C THR A 290 -21.11 7.00 -8.79
N PRO A 291 -21.67 6.76 -7.59
CA PRO A 291 -23.09 6.46 -7.45
C PRO A 291 -23.93 7.64 -7.93
N VAL A 292 -25.11 7.34 -8.45
CA VAL A 292 -26.07 8.36 -8.85
C VAL A 292 -26.68 9.06 -7.64
N ALA A 293 -26.88 10.37 -7.74
CA ALA A 293 -27.53 11.20 -6.75
C ALA A 293 -28.79 11.87 -7.34
N MET A 294 -29.65 12.39 -6.47
CA MET A 294 -30.83 13.16 -6.90
C MET A 294 -30.40 14.36 -7.76
N GLY A 295 -31.09 14.56 -8.88
CA GLY A 295 -30.78 15.58 -9.88
C GLY A 295 -29.79 15.13 -10.97
N ASP A 296 -29.15 13.97 -10.83
CA ASP A 296 -28.29 13.43 -11.89
C ASP A 296 -29.10 12.87 -13.06
N ILE A 297 -28.47 12.84 -14.23
CA ILE A 297 -28.94 12.04 -15.36
C ILE A 297 -28.16 10.73 -15.39
N ALA A 298 -28.84 9.63 -15.70
CA ALA A 298 -28.23 8.31 -15.74
C ALA A 298 -28.71 7.48 -16.93
N PHE A 299 -27.88 6.52 -17.35
CA PHE A 299 -28.32 5.38 -18.13
C PHE A 299 -28.74 4.25 -17.22
N LEU A 300 -29.88 3.63 -17.51
CA LEU A 300 -30.35 2.43 -16.84
C LEU A 300 -30.22 1.25 -17.80
N LEU A 301 -29.59 0.15 -17.35
CA LEU A 301 -29.52 -1.10 -18.09
C LEU A 301 -30.49 -2.08 -17.44
N ARG A 302 -31.39 -2.64 -18.25
CA ARG A 302 -32.40 -3.60 -17.81
C ARG A 302 -31.88 -5.03 -17.95
N ARG A 303 -32.49 -5.97 -17.22
CA ARG A 303 -32.15 -7.41 -17.26
C ARG A 303 -32.39 -8.07 -18.61
N ASP A 304 -33.30 -7.51 -19.41
CA ASP A 304 -33.54 -7.96 -20.78
C ASP A 304 -32.39 -7.55 -21.74
N GLY A 305 -31.41 -6.77 -21.28
CA GLY A 305 -30.28 -6.28 -22.06
C GLY A 305 -30.55 -4.95 -22.79
N SER A 306 -31.72 -4.35 -22.62
CA SER A 306 -32.01 -3.00 -23.11
C SER A 306 -31.40 -1.94 -22.21
N ALA A 307 -31.16 -0.76 -22.78
CA ALA A 307 -30.71 0.41 -22.05
C ALA A 307 -31.63 1.61 -22.34
N ASP A 308 -31.80 2.49 -21.36
CA ASP A 308 -32.55 3.74 -21.46
C ASP A 308 -31.87 4.86 -20.67
N ALA A 309 -32.30 6.11 -20.89
CA ALA A 309 -31.84 7.27 -20.12
C ALA A 309 -32.96 7.77 -19.18
N ALA A 310 -32.61 8.15 -17.95
CA ALA A 310 -33.55 8.66 -16.96
C ALA A 310 -32.92 9.76 -16.08
N VAL A 311 -33.77 10.59 -15.48
CA VAL A 311 -33.38 11.55 -14.45
C VAL A 311 -33.61 10.92 -13.08
N VAL A 312 -32.64 11.06 -12.19
CA VAL A 312 -32.73 10.54 -10.82
C VAL A 312 -33.48 11.56 -9.97
N ILE A 313 -34.66 11.20 -9.49
CA ILE A 313 -35.53 12.05 -8.68
C ILE A 313 -35.70 11.45 -7.28
N GLY A 314 -35.98 12.29 -6.29
CA GLY A 314 -36.25 11.85 -4.93
C GLY A 314 -36.67 13.02 -4.06
N ASP A 315 -37.29 12.70 -2.93
CA ASP A 315 -37.71 13.65 -1.89
C ASP A 315 -36.69 13.77 -0.75
N GLY A 316 -35.56 13.06 -0.84
CA GLY A 316 -34.51 13.00 0.16
C GLY A 316 -34.82 12.15 1.39
N ILE A 317 -35.98 11.49 1.44
CA ILE A 317 -36.41 10.63 2.55
C ILE A 317 -36.55 9.18 2.06
N GLY A 318 -37.13 8.96 0.87
CA GLY A 318 -37.31 7.66 0.26
C GLY A 318 -36.17 7.24 -0.69
N PRO A 319 -36.16 5.97 -1.14
CA PRO A 319 -35.23 5.52 -2.17
C PRO A 319 -35.46 6.33 -3.46
N PRO A 320 -34.40 6.77 -4.15
CA PRO A 320 -34.54 7.57 -5.35
C PRO A 320 -35.23 6.77 -6.46
N LYS A 321 -35.91 7.47 -7.35
CA LYS A 321 -36.60 6.91 -8.52
C LYS A 321 -35.94 7.41 -9.80
N LEU A 322 -36.09 6.62 -10.86
CA LEU A 322 -35.68 6.98 -12.21
C LEU A 322 -36.91 7.46 -12.98
N LYS A 323 -36.91 8.74 -13.37
CA LYS A 323 -37.98 9.35 -14.16
C LYS A 323 -37.57 9.42 -15.64
N MET A 324 -38.39 8.82 -16.48
CA MET A 324 -38.37 8.94 -17.94
C MET A 324 -39.56 9.79 -18.36
N TYR A 325 -39.42 10.56 -19.45
CA TYR A 325 -40.46 11.52 -19.87
C TYR A 325 -41.16 11.14 -21.18
N ASN A 326 -40.68 10.12 -21.88
CA ASN A 326 -41.26 9.71 -23.17
C ASN A 326 -41.24 8.18 -23.38
N PRO A 327 -42.34 7.46 -23.10
CA PRO A 327 -43.48 7.91 -22.30
C PRO A 327 -43.08 8.21 -20.85
N GLU A 328 -43.91 8.99 -20.15
CA GLU A 328 -43.69 9.30 -18.74
C GLU A 328 -43.81 8.02 -17.90
N GLU A 329 -42.73 7.68 -17.20
CA GLU A 329 -42.59 6.44 -16.44
C GLU A 329 -41.65 6.70 -15.27
N GLU A 330 -42.03 6.26 -14.07
CA GLU A 330 -41.21 6.34 -12.87
C GLU A 330 -41.01 4.95 -12.29
N ILE A 331 -39.76 4.54 -12.14
CA ILE A 331 -39.40 3.25 -11.56
C ILE A 331 -38.46 3.45 -10.36
N PRO A 332 -38.62 2.68 -9.26
CA PRO A 332 -37.65 2.69 -8.17
C PRO A 332 -36.25 2.32 -8.67
N ILE A 333 -35.20 2.94 -8.10
CA ILE A 333 -33.82 2.64 -8.52
C ILE A 333 -33.40 1.19 -8.23
N ASP A 334 -34.05 0.55 -7.26
CA ASP A 334 -33.84 -0.82 -6.80
C ASP A 334 -34.80 -1.83 -7.43
N ASP A 335 -35.52 -1.41 -8.48
CA ASP A 335 -36.44 -2.28 -9.21
C ASP A 335 -35.73 -3.53 -9.76
N GLN A 336 -36.37 -4.69 -9.62
CA GLN A 336 -35.79 -5.99 -9.99
C GLN A 336 -35.53 -6.12 -11.50
N THR A 337 -36.13 -5.28 -12.33
CA THR A 337 -35.88 -5.24 -13.77
C THR A 337 -34.57 -4.53 -14.13
N ILE A 338 -33.99 -3.78 -13.20
CA ILE A 338 -32.75 -3.03 -13.39
C ILE A 338 -31.54 -3.91 -13.04
N THR A 339 -30.55 -3.89 -13.91
CA THR A 339 -29.26 -4.55 -13.70
C THR A 339 -28.24 -3.57 -13.14
N VAL A 340 -28.15 -2.37 -13.74
CA VAL A 340 -27.21 -1.33 -13.32
C VAL A 340 -27.71 0.05 -13.73
N VAL A 341 -27.37 1.05 -12.93
CA VAL A 341 -27.61 2.47 -13.21
C VAL A 341 -26.27 3.18 -13.27
N LEU A 342 -26.04 3.93 -14.35
CA LEU A 342 -24.76 4.51 -14.72
C LEU A 342 -24.89 6.03 -14.78
N ARG A 343 -24.14 6.74 -13.92
CA ARG A 343 -24.19 8.20 -13.86
C ARG A 343 -23.58 8.84 -15.11
N ILE A 344 -24.30 9.80 -15.70
CA ILE A 344 -23.77 10.68 -16.74
C ILE A 344 -23.13 11.89 -16.08
N ARG A 345 -21.83 12.10 -16.30
CA ARG A 345 -21.08 13.23 -15.75
C ARG A 345 -21.03 14.44 -16.67
N MET A 346 -21.01 14.19 -17.97
CA MET A 346 -20.84 15.23 -18.97
C MET A 346 -21.55 14.79 -20.25
N LEU A 347 -22.23 15.74 -20.88
CA LEU A 347 -22.85 15.56 -22.19
C LEU A 347 -22.02 16.30 -23.22
N ILE A 348 -21.70 15.60 -24.28
CA ILE A 348 -21.08 16.15 -25.48
C ILE A 348 -22.20 16.17 -26.51
N LEU A 349 -22.80 17.35 -26.63
CA LEU A 349 -23.82 17.60 -27.63
C LEU A 349 -23.12 17.80 -28.98
N PRO A 350 -23.67 17.24 -30.08
CA PRO A 350 -23.13 17.43 -31.42
C PRO A 350 -23.20 18.89 -31.89
#